data_AF-A0A920PFW5-F1
#
_entry.id   AF-A0A920PFW5-F1
#
_cell.length_a   1.000
_cell.length_b   1.000
_cell.length_c   1.000
_cell.angle_alpha   90.00
_cell.angle_beta   90.00
_cell.angle_gamma   90.00
#
_symmetry.space_group_name_H-M   'P 1'
#
loop_
_entity.id
_entity.type
_entity.pdbx_description
1 polymer ?
#
loop_
_entity_poly.entity_id
_entity_poly.type
_entity_poly.pdbx_seq_one_letter_code
_entity_poly.pdbx_strand_id
1 'polypeptide(L)' 'MYPVTHVSYLESLEFCKAQGKRLPTEIEWEKAARGTDGGKMAMVEFVDHPNNGFSGFMSEPVDKRKEWISPYGV' A
#
# COMPACT_ATOMS: atom_id res chain seq x y z
N MET A 1 3.05 -4.17 -14.15
CA MET A 1 1.64 -3.75 -14.03
C MET A 1 1.61 -2.38 -13.37
N TYR A 2 0.61 -1.52 -13.62
CA TYR A 2 0.48 -0.23 -12.92
C TYR A 2 -0.77 -0.22 -12.04
N PRO A 3 -0.78 0.49 -10.90
CA PRO A 3 -2.00 0.70 -10.12
C PRO A 3 -3.08 1.36 -10.96
N VAL A 4 -4.32 0.86 -10.85
CA VAL A 4 -5.49 1.48 -11.47
C VAL A 4 -5.82 2.76 -10.68
N THR A 5 -6.04 3.86 -11.40
CA THR A 5 -6.37 5.17 -10.84
C THR A 5 -7.76 5.63 -11.31
N HIS A 6 -8.28 6.72 -10.72
CA HIS A 6 -9.59 7.31 -11.07
C HIS A 6 -10.80 6.39 -10.88
N VAL A 7 -10.77 5.54 -9.86
CA VAL A 7 -11.90 4.69 -9.46
C VAL A 7 -12.61 5.26 -8.23
N SER A 8 -13.93 5.14 -8.20
CA SER A 8 -14.71 5.48 -7.01
C SER A 8 -14.60 4.39 -5.94
N TYR A 9 -15.02 4.75 -4.72
CA TYR A 9 -15.10 3.80 -3.60
C TYR A 9 -16.05 2.64 -3.92
N LEU A 10 -17.20 2.93 -4.55
CA LEU A 10 -18.20 1.92 -4.89
C LEU A 10 -17.66 0.93 -5.92
N GLU A 11 -16.99 1.42 -6.97
CA GLU A 11 -16.34 0.56 -7.98
C GLU A 11 -15.25 -0.32 -7.34
N SER A 12 -14.46 0.25 -6.41
CA SER A 12 -13.45 -0.50 -5.66
C SER A 12 -14.07 -1.64 -4.83
N LEU A 13 -15.21 -1.37 -4.18
CA LEU A 13 -15.94 -2.34 -3.38
C LEU A 13 -16.53 -3.47 -4.25
N GLU A 14 -17.14 -3.11 -5.37
CA GLU A 14 -17.71 -4.06 -6.33
C GLU A 14 -16.64 -4.96 -6.94
N PHE A 15 -15.50 -4.39 -7.31
CA PHE A 15 -14.35 -5.16 -7.79
C PHE A 15 -13.86 -6.17 -6.74
N CYS A 16 -13.67 -5.75 -5.49
CA CYS A 16 -13.28 -6.67 -4.42
C CYS A 16 -14.29 -7.81 -4.26
N LYS A 17 -15.60 -7.50 -4.24
CA LYS A 17 -16.66 -8.50 -4.13
C LYS A 17 -16.66 -9.48 -5.31
N ALA A 18 -16.46 -8.99 -6.53
CA ALA A 18 -16.37 -9.83 -7.73
C ALA A 18 -15.19 -10.82 -7.66
N GLN A 19 -14.12 -10.47 -6.94
CA GLN A 19 -12.97 -11.34 -6.67
C GLN A 19 -13.13 -12.21 -5.41
N GLY A 20 -14.30 -12.19 -4.76
CA GLY A 20 -14.52 -12.90 -3.49
C GLY A 20 -13.73 -12.30 -2.31
N LYS A 21 -13.29 -11.05 -2.43
CA LYS A 21 -12.49 -10.31 -1.43
C LYS A 21 -13.29 -9.12 -0.87
N ARG A 22 -12.68 -8.37 0.04
CA ARG A 22 -13.19 -7.10 0.56
C ARG A 22 -12.08 -6.06 0.67
N LEU A 23 -12.47 -4.79 0.77
CA LEU A 23 -11.52 -3.74 1.16
C LEU A 23 -11.02 -3.97 2.59
N PRO A 24 -9.74 -3.68 2.86
CA PRO A 24 -9.23 -3.68 4.23
C PRO A 24 -9.90 -2.57 5.04
N THR A 25 -10.07 -2.81 6.34
CA THR A 25 -10.39 -1.73 7.28
C THR A 25 -9.16 -0.86 7.51
N GLU A 26 -9.34 0.35 8.06
CA GLU A 26 -8.22 1.25 8.37
C GLU A 26 -7.19 0.60 9.30
N ILE A 27 -7.66 -0.12 10.32
CA ILE A 27 -6.81 -0.84 11.28
C ILE A 27 -6.02 -1.97 10.60
N GLU A 28 -6.67 -2.74 9.73
CA GLU A 28 -6.02 -3.82 8.98
C GLU A 28 -4.98 -3.27 8.00
N TRP A 29 -5.31 -2.16 7.33
CA TRP A 29 -4.39 -1.48 6.42
C TRP A 29 -3.16 -0.95 7.18
N GLU A 30 -3.37 -0.28 8.31
CA GLU A 30 -2.30 0.22 9.17
C GLU A 30 -1.38 -0.90 9.64
N LYS A 31 -1.94 -2.02 10.11
CA LYS A 31 -1.15 -3.18 10.55
C LYS A 31 -0.37 -3.80 9.39
N ALA A 32 -1.01 -3.98 8.24
CA ALA A 32 -0.37 -4.57 7.06
C ALA A 32 0.78 -3.70 6.54
N ALA A 33 0.62 -2.38 6.59
CA ALA A 33 1.64 -1.42 6.19
C ALA A 33 2.78 -1.33 7.22
N ARG A 34 2.50 -1.10 8.50
CA ARG A 34 3.54 -0.75 9.51
C ARG A 34 4.27 -1.94 10.13
N GLY A 35 3.75 -3.16 10.00
CA GLY A 35 4.30 -4.30 10.73
C GLY A 35 3.93 -4.30 12.21
N THR A 36 4.56 -5.18 13.00
CA THR A 36 4.31 -5.31 14.46
C THR A 36 4.96 -4.23 15.31
N ASP A 37 6.02 -3.59 14.80
CA ASP A 37 6.93 -2.78 15.63
C ASP A 37 6.54 -1.30 15.70
N GLY A 38 5.33 -0.95 15.24
CA GLY A 38 4.78 0.40 15.41
C GLY A 38 5.61 1.51 14.74
N GLY A 39 6.43 1.16 13.74
CA GLY A 39 7.20 2.10 12.96
C GLY A 39 6.28 3.19 12.36
N LYS A 40 6.73 4.45 12.41
CA LYS A 40 5.96 5.59 11.89
C LYS A 40 5.63 5.50 10.39
N MET A 41 6.27 4.58 9.65
CA MET A 41 6.11 4.41 8.21
C MET A 41 6.05 2.92 7.84
N ALA A 42 5.50 2.62 6.67
CA ALA A 42 5.22 1.25 6.19
C ALA A 42 6.45 0.36 5.89
N MET A 43 7.67 0.86 6.17
CA MET A 43 8.93 0.29 5.69
C MET A 43 9.72 -0.35 6.84
N VAL A 44 10.42 -1.45 6.55
CA VAL A 44 11.16 -2.29 7.52
C VAL A 44 12.35 -1.55 8.14
N GLU A 45 12.95 -0.60 7.40
CA GLU A 45 14.02 0.26 7.87
C GLU A 45 13.69 1.70 7.46
N PHE A 46 13.72 2.64 8.40
CA PHE A 46 13.51 4.06 8.11
C PHE A 46 14.74 4.59 7.39
N VAL A 47 14.77 4.45 6.06
CA VAL A 47 15.72 5.16 5.22
C VAL A 47 15.13 6.54 4.97
N ASP A 48 15.86 7.59 5.34
CA ASP A 48 15.50 8.97 5.03
C ASP A 48 15.44 9.11 3.50
N HIS A 49 14.25 8.96 2.93
CA HIS A 49 14.02 9.04 1.49
C HIS A 49 13.81 10.52 1.16
N PRO A 50 14.38 11.05 0.08
CA PRO A 50 14.27 12.47 -0.28
C PRO A 50 12.83 13.02 -0.42
N ASN A 51 11.81 12.15 -0.33
CA ASN A 51 10.40 12.52 -0.37
C ASN A 51 9.53 11.94 0.76
N ASN A 52 10.07 11.51 1.93
CA ASN A 52 9.25 10.97 3.04
C ASN A 52 8.26 9.85 2.65
N GLY A 53 8.69 8.90 1.80
CA GLY A 53 7.78 7.84 1.31
C GLY A 53 6.81 8.26 0.19
N PHE A 54 6.96 9.46 -0.38
CA PHE A 54 6.21 9.88 -1.57
C PHE A 54 6.89 9.36 -2.85
N SER A 55 6.18 8.53 -3.61
CA SER A 55 6.65 7.93 -4.87
C SER A 55 6.65 8.91 -6.07
N GLY A 56 6.41 10.21 -5.83
CA GLY A 56 6.18 11.21 -6.87
C GLY A 56 4.69 11.40 -7.21
N PHE A 57 4.39 12.32 -8.12
CA PHE A 57 3.01 12.61 -8.56
C PHE A 57 2.43 11.55 -9.51
N MET A 58 3.28 10.70 -10.08
CA MET A 58 2.90 9.68 -11.05
C MET A 58 2.94 8.30 -10.41
N SER A 59 2.02 7.42 -10.79
CA SER A 59 2.04 6.03 -10.37
C SER A 59 3.27 5.31 -10.96
N GLU A 60 3.92 4.51 -10.13
CA GLU A 60 5.03 3.65 -10.55
C GLU A 60 4.51 2.23 -10.86
N PRO A 61 5.26 1.42 -11.63
CA PRO A 61 4.95 0.00 -11.77
C PRO A 61 4.85 -0.71 -10.42
N VAL A 62 3.85 -1.59 -10.28
CA VAL A 62 3.75 -2.59 -9.22
C VAL A 62 5.07 -3.39 -9.18
N ASP A 63 5.56 -3.67 -7.98
CA ASP A 63 6.81 -4.39 -7.66
C ASP A 63 8.12 -3.64 -7.97
N LYS A 64 8.08 -2.35 -8.32
CA LYS A 64 9.29 -1.55 -8.54
C LYS A 64 10.11 -1.36 -7.24
N ARG A 65 9.44 -1.11 -6.12
CA ARG A 65 10.05 -0.75 -4.83
C ARG A 65 10.12 -1.96 -3.90
N LYS A 66 11.13 -2.81 -4.09
CA LYS A 66 11.31 -4.01 -3.25
C LYS A 66 11.82 -3.67 -1.85
N GLU A 67 12.46 -2.52 -1.72
CA GLU A 67 12.95 -1.95 -0.47
C GLU A 67 11.83 -1.46 0.46
N TRP A 68 10.59 -1.33 -0.04
CA TRP A 68 9.45 -0.77 0.71
C TRP A 68 8.39 -1.82 1.06
N ILE A 69 8.72 -3.10 0.88
CA ILE A 69 7.83 -4.22 1.23
C ILE A 69 7.76 -4.32 2.76
N SER A 70 6.55 -4.37 3.30
CA SER A 70 6.33 -4.49 4.73
C SER A 70 6.82 -5.84 5.28
N PRO A 71 6.96 -6.00 6.61
CA PRO A 71 7.31 -7.29 7.21
C PRO A 71 6.37 -8.46 6.84
N TYR A 72 5.16 -8.15 6.36
CA TYR A 72 4.17 -9.13 5.92
C TYR A 72 4.21 -9.40 4.41
N GLY A 73 5.13 -8.80 3.67
CA GLY A 73 5.29 -9.02 2.23
C GLY A 73 4.35 -8.20 1.34
N VAL A 74 3.79 -7.09 1.86
CA VAL A 74 2.86 -6.20 1.13
C VAL A 74 3.42 -4.80 0.89
#